data_AF-A0A7W1RWN6-F1
#
_entry.id   AF-A0A7W1RWN6-F1
#
_cell.length_a   1.000
_cell.length_b   1.000
_cell.length_c   1.000
_cell.angle_alpha   90.00
_cell.angle_beta   90.00
_cell.angle_gamma   90.00
#
_symmetry.space_group_name_H-M   'P 1'
#
loop_
_entity.id
_entity.type
_entity.pdbx_description
1 polymer ?
#
loop_
_entity_poly.entity_id
_entity_poly.type
_entity_poly.pdbx_seq_one_letter_code
_entity_poly.pdbx_strand_id
1 'polypeptide(L)'
;NGSLSIAFLKDPTDKVWARDPVVSLYQSILKRYAPGAKAEDVYNFYGMGVAYSMVDALKHAGRSPTRASLLAAATHLNEVNPFMRPGVKIVTTPTDYYPISKAQLVRYDRVHWVAVGPLASARS
;
A
#
# COMPACT_ATOMS: atom_id res chain seq x y z
N ASN A 1 -2.61 27.47 5.46
CA ASN A 1 -2.14 26.08 5.61
C ASN A 1 -2.63 25.26 4.43
N GLY A 2 -1.73 24.98 3.49
CA GLY A 2 -1.95 24.22 2.26
C GLY A 2 -0.79 23.25 2.07
N SER A 3 -0.52 22.45 3.10
CA SER A 3 0.63 21.55 3.16
C SER A 3 0.62 20.57 1.99
N LEU A 4 1.77 20.42 1.33
CA LEU A 4 2.00 19.45 0.28
C LEU A 4 2.70 18.23 0.88
N SER A 5 2.22 17.04 0.52
CA SER A 5 2.81 15.76 0.90
C SER A 5 2.80 14.82 -0.30
N ILE A 6 3.40 13.65 -0.16
CA ILE A 6 3.36 12.58 -1.15
C ILE A 6 2.54 11.42 -0.60
N ALA A 7 1.71 10.81 -1.44
CA ALA A 7 0.87 9.66 -1.08
C ALA A 7 1.00 8.56 -2.13
N PHE A 8 1.30 7.36 -1.66
CA PHE A 8 1.33 6.13 -2.46
C PHE A 8 0.27 5.12 -2.00
N LEU A 9 -0.19 5.21 -0.75
CA LEU A 9 -1.32 4.44 -0.19
C LEU A 9 -2.64 5.17 -0.39
N LYS A 10 -3.73 4.40 -0.45
CA LYS A 10 -5.07 4.96 -0.23
C LYS A 10 -5.20 5.37 1.24
N ASP A 11 -5.93 6.46 1.47
CA ASP A 11 -6.27 6.91 2.81
C ASP A 11 -7.66 6.34 3.17
N PRO A 12 -7.80 5.48 4.19
CA PRO A 12 -9.08 4.88 4.55
C PRO A 12 -10.11 5.91 5.05
N THR A 13 -9.70 7.14 5.37
CA THR A 13 -10.57 8.22 5.83
C THR A 13 -11.06 9.13 4.70
N ASP A 14 -10.44 9.06 3.52
CA ASP A 14 -10.81 9.88 2.37
C ASP A 14 -12.08 9.33 1.70
N LYS A 15 -13.05 10.22 1.49
CA LYS A 15 -14.36 9.91 0.90
C LYS A 15 -14.24 9.33 -0.51
N VAL A 16 -13.16 9.62 -1.23
CA VAL A 16 -12.93 9.05 -2.57
C VAL A 16 -12.82 7.51 -2.52
N TRP A 17 -12.41 6.93 -1.38
CA TRP A 17 -12.27 5.48 -1.19
C TRP A 17 -13.41 4.86 -0.37
N ALA A 18 -14.45 5.62 0.00
CA ALA A 18 -15.53 5.15 0.87
C ALA A 18 -16.30 3.93 0.32
N ARG A 19 -16.27 3.72 -1.01
CA ARG A 19 -16.90 2.57 -1.68
C ARG A 19 -15.88 1.56 -2.22
N ASP A 20 -14.61 1.70 -1.87
CA ASP A 20 -13.57 0.80 -2.33
C ASP A 20 -13.66 -0.55 -1.58
N PRO A 21 -13.73 -1.69 -2.30
CA PRO A 21 -13.79 -3.01 -1.67
C PRO A 21 -12.63 -3.29 -0.70
N VAL A 22 -11.43 -2.75 -0.96
CA VAL A 22 -10.26 -2.98 -0.10
C VAL A 22 -10.42 -2.28 1.25
N VAL A 23 -11.07 -1.11 1.29
CA VAL A 23 -11.32 -0.36 2.53
C VAL A 23 -12.35 -1.10 3.38
N SER A 24 -13.41 -1.62 2.76
CA SER A 24 -14.40 -2.44 3.44
C SER A 24 -13.81 -3.75 4.01
N LEU A 25 -12.95 -4.42 3.23
CA LEU A 25 -12.23 -5.62 3.67
C LEU A 25 -11.35 -5.32 4.89
N TYR A 26 -10.57 -4.24 4.83
CA TYR A 26 -9.72 -3.79 5.92
C TYR A 26 -10.51 -3.52 7.21
N GLN A 27 -11.60 -2.76 7.12
CA GLN A 27 -12.47 -2.47 8.27
C GLN A 27 -13.03 -3.75 8.89
N SER A 28 -13.45 -4.71 8.04
CA SER A 28 -13.96 -6.00 8.49
C SER A 28 -12.90 -6.84 9.21
N ILE A 29 -11.66 -6.83 8.71
CA ILE A 29 -10.53 -7.53 9.31
C ILE A 29 -10.16 -6.90 10.66
N LEU A 30 -10.04 -5.57 10.75
CA LEU A 30 -9.74 -4.89 12.01
C LEU A 30 -10.82 -5.15 13.05
N LYS A 31 -12.10 -5.01 12.67
CA LYS A 31 -13.22 -5.26 13.60
C LYS A 31 -13.16 -6.68 14.20
N ARG A 32 -12.71 -7.66 13.41
CA ARG A 32 -12.65 -9.06 13.83
C ARG A 32 -11.40 -9.38 14.66
N TYR A 33 -10.23 -8.90 14.25
CA TYR A 33 -8.94 -9.36 14.80
C TYR A 33 -8.24 -8.31 15.67
N ALA A 34 -8.64 -7.05 15.60
CA ALA A 34 -8.09 -5.96 16.39
C ALA A 34 -9.17 -4.90 16.71
N PRO A 35 -10.25 -5.26 17.44
CA PRO A 35 -11.38 -4.37 17.68
C PRO A 35 -11.03 -3.07 18.45
N GLY A 36 -9.89 -3.04 19.15
CA GLY A 36 -9.36 -1.83 19.80
C GLY A 36 -8.51 -0.93 18.90
N ALA A 37 -8.19 -1.36 17.67
CA ALA A 37 -7.45 -0.56 16.72
C ALA A 37 -8.35 0.49 16.07
N LYS A 38 -7.78 1.67 15.81
CA LYS A 38 -8.47 2.76 15.08
C LYS A 38 -8.43 2.46 13.59
N ALA A 39 -9.59 2.34 12.96
CA ALA A 39 -9.67 2.08 11.52
C ALA A 39 -9.19 3.26 10.68
N GLU A 40 -9.26 4.47 11.25
CA GLU A 40 -8.82 5.72 10.64
C GLU A 40 -7.28 5.84 10.60
N ASP A 41 -6.57 5.00 11.35
CA ASP A 41 -5.11 5.02 11.38
C ASP A 41 -4.55 4.43 10.08
N VAL A 42 -3.92 5.30 9.28
CA VAL A 42 -3.29 4.94 8.01
C VAL A 42 -2.18 3.88 8.17
N TYR A 43 -1.56 3.76 9.34
CA TYR A 43 -0.53 2.74 9.58
C TYR A 43 -1.11 1.33 9.66
N ASN A 44 -2.33 1.17 10.17
CA ASN A 44 -3.04 -0.12 10.13
C ASN A 44 -3.35 -0.50 8.68
N PHE A 45 -3.78 0.47 7.87
CA PHE A 45 -4.03 0.27 6.45
C PHE A 45 -2.74 -0.07 5.67
N TYR A 46 -1.63 0.61 6.01
CA TYR A 46 -0.31 0.31 5.47
C TYR A 46 0.12 -1.13 5.80
N GLY A 47 -0.05 -1.56 7.05
CA GLY A 47 0.27 -2.93 7.47
C GLY A 47 -0.46 -4.00 6.66
N MET A 48 -1.72 -3.75 6.29
CA MET A 48 -2.46 -4.64 5.38
C MET A 48 -1.88 -4.66 3.97
N GLY A 49 -1.44 -3.51 3.46
CA GLY A 49 -0.71 -3.42 2.20
C GLY A 49 0.57 -4.25 2.22
N VAL A 50 1.37 -4.15 3.29
CA VAL A 50 2.59 -4.96 3.46
C VAL A 50 2.26 -6.46 3.55
N ALA A 51 1.22 -6.82 4.31
CA ALA A 51 0.78 -8.20 4.43
C ALA A 51 0.31 -8.78 3.09
N TYR A 52 -0.35 -7.97 2.25
CA TYR A 52 -0.74 -8.36 0.90
C TYR A 52 0.49 -8.74 0.05
N SER A 53 1.52 -7.88 0.02
CA SER A 53 2.77 -8.15 -0.70
C SER A 53 3.51 -9.38 -0.16
N MET A 54 3.48 -9.59 1.16
CA MET A 54 4.08 -10.77 1.78
C MET A 54 3.37 -12.06 1.35
N VAL A 55 2.03 -12.04 1.26
CA VAL A 55 1.26 -13.18 0.74
C VAL A 55 1.60 -13.46 -0.72
N ASP A 56 1.79 -12.42 -1.54
CA ASP A 56 2.23 -12.60 -2.92
C ASP A 56 3.64 -13.23 -3.02
N ALA A 57 4.58 -12.75 -2.22
CA ALA A 57 5.93 -13.32 -2.13
C ALA A 57 5.88 -14.79 -1.69
N LEU A 58 5.07 -15.13 -0.68
CA LEU A 58 4.91 -16.50 -0.21
C LEU A 58 4.30 -17.42 -1.27
N LYS A 59 3.33 -16.95 -2.05
CA LYS A 59 2.76 -17.71 -3.18
C LYS A 59 3.81 -18.01 -4.24
N HIS A 60 4.64 -17.02 -4.58
CA HIS A 60 5.73 -17.18 -5.54
C HIS A 60 6.89 -18.05 -5.00
N ALA A 61 7.07 -18.12 -3.68
CA ALA A 61 8.08 -18.95 -3.04
C ALA A 61 7.78 -20.47 -3.14
N GLY A 62 6.57 -20.85 -3.54
CA GLY A 62 6.13 -22.23 -3.79
C GLY A 62 5.48 -22.94 -2.59
N ARG A 63 5.09 -24.21 -2.77
CA ARG A 63 4.35 -25.01 -1.76
C ARG A 63 5.12 -25.27 -0.46
N SER A 64 6.45 -25.26 -0.52
CA SER A 64 7.34 -25.47 0.63
C SER A 64 8.35 -24.32 0.67
N PRO A 65 7.96 -23.15 1.21
CA PRO A 65 8.80 -21.98 1.18
C PRO A 65 10.05 -22.19 2.03
N THR A 66 11.21 -21.86 1.47
CA THR A 66 12.48 -21.77 2.18
C THR A 66 12.88 -20.30 2.28
N ARG A 67 13.83 -19.98 3.15
CA ARG A 67 14.39 -18.61 3.20
C ARG A 67 14.91 -18.16 1.83
N ALA A 68 15.55 -19.07 1.09
CA ALA A 68 16.10 -18.79 -0.23
C ALA A 68 14.99 -18.54 -1.26
N SER A 69 13.96 -19.39 -1.32
CA SER A 69 12.85 -19.21 -2.28
C SER A 69 12.00 -17.99 -1.96
N LEU A 70 11.80 -17.68 -0.68
CA LEU A 70 11.10 -16.46 -0.26
C LEU A 70 11.89 -15.21 -0.61
N LEU A 71 13.20 -15.17 -0.35
CA LEU A 71 14.02 -14.04 -0.75
C LEU A 71 14.01 -13.85 -2.27
N ALA A 72 14.16 -14.93 -3.02
CA ALA A 72 14.10 -14.89 -4.48
C ALA A 72 12.75 -14.33 -4.98
N ALA A 73 11.63 -14.75 -4.40
CA ALA A 73 10.32 -14.19 -4.72
C ALA A 73 10.20 -12.71 -4.35
N ALA A 74 10.65 -12.33 -3.15
CA ALA A 74 10.57 -10.96 -2.63
C ALA A 74 11.44 -9.97 -3.43
N THR A 75 12.52 -10.42 -4.07
CA THR A 75 13.38 -9.59 -4.94
C THR A 75 12.95 -9.62 -6.41
N HIS A 76 11.82 -10.25 -6.75
CA HIS A 76 11.28 -10.28 -8.11
C HIS A 76 9.78 -9.95 -8.13
N LEU A 77 9.31 -9.16 -7.15
CA LEU A 77 7.92 -8.76 -7.08
C LEU A 77 7.59 -7.85 -8.27
N ASN A 78 6.41 -8.05 -8.82
CA ASN A 78 5.83 -7.20 -9.84
C ASN A 78 4.30 -7.25 -9.71
N GLU A 79 3.79 -6.67 -8.63
CA GLU A 79 2.39 -6.79 -8.25
C GLU A 79 1.64 -5.45 -8.31
N VAL A 80 0.32 -5.56 -8.42
CA VAL A 80 -0.62 -4.45 -8.19
C VAL A 80 -1.28 -4.68 -6.85
N ASN A 81 -0.93 -3.84 -5.88
CA ASN A 81 -1.41 -3.95 -4.53
C ASN A 81 -2.67 -3.07 -4.34
N PRO A 82 -3.83 -3.63 -3.97
CA PRO A 82 -5.09 -2.89 -3.93
C PRO A 82 -5.15 -1.81 -2.84
N PHE A 83 -4.25 -1.88 -1.84
CA PHE A 83 -4.10 -0.84 -0.81
C PHE A 83 -3.35 0.40 -1.34
N MET A 84 -2.65 0.26 -2.47
CA MET A 84 -1.94 1.37 -3.09
C MET A 84 -2.89 2.18 -3.98
N ARG A 85 -2.52 3.43 -4.23
CA ARG A 85 -3.27 4.29 -5.16
C ARG A 85 -3.18 3.76 -6.60
N PRO A 86 -4.22 3.97 -7.43
CA PRO A 86 -4.19 3.55 -8.83
C PRO A 86 -2.93 4.02 -9.55
N GLY A 87 -2.24 3.09 -10.22
CA GLY A 87 -0.99 3.34 -10.95
C GLY A 87 0.30 3.16 -10.14
N VAL A 88 0.21 2.97 -8.82
CA VAL A 88 1.35 2.54 -7.98
C VAL A 88 1.47 1.02 -8.10
N LYS A 89 2.66 0.56 -8.52
CA LYS A 89 3.03 -0.86 -8.55
C LYS A 89 4.10 -1.12 -7.51
N ILE A 90 4.10 -2.33 -6.98
CA ILE A 90 5.19 -2.85 -6.15
C ILE A 90 6.11 -3.64 -7.07
N VAL A 91 7.32 -3.13 -7.28
CA VAL A 91 8.32 -3.76 -8.15
C VAL A 91 9.66 -3.83 -7.43
N THR A 92 10.25 -5.02 -7.36
CA THR A 92 11.58 -5.25 -6.80
C THR A 92 12.43 -6.04 -7.80
N THR A 93 13.75 -5.85 -7.75
CA THR A 93 14.73 -6.63 -8.49
C THR A 93 15.85 -7.09 -7.55
N PRO A 94 16.70 -8.07 -7.94
CA PRO A 94 17.87 -8.45 -7.14
C PRO A 94 18.86 -7.32 -6.87
N THR A 95 18.79 -6.24 -7.65
CA THR A 95 19.64 -5.05 -7.53
C THR A 95 18.89 -3.84 -6.96
N ASP A 96 17.58 -3.96 -6.71
CA ASP A 96 16.73 -2.87 -6.27
C ASP A 96 15.61 -3.37 -5.34
N TYR A 97 15.83 -3.12 -4.06
CA TYR A 97 14.96 -3.57 -2.98
C TYR A 97 13.93 -2.49 -2.58
N TYR A 98 13.81 -1.39 -3.32
CA TYR A 98 12.85 -0.32 -3.06
C TYR A 98 11.54 -0.55 -3.82
N PRO A 99 10.51 -1.17 -3.19
CA PRO A 99 9.32 -1.67 -3.87
C PRO A 99 8.47 -0.58 -4.54
N ILE A 100 8.47 0.62 -3.97
CA ILE A 100 7.60 1.72 -4.39
C ILE A 100 8.46 2.81 -5.01
N SER A 101 8.29 3.03 -6.32
CA SER A 101 9.02 4.05 -7.08
C SER A 101 8.14 5.23 -7.51
N LYS A 102 6.82 5.14 -7.31
CA LYS A 102 5.85 6.17 -7.71
C LYS A 102 5.02 6.62 -6.52
N ALA A 103 4.88 7.93 -6.39
CA ALA A 103 3.98 8.55 -5.43
C ALA A 103 3.27 9.73 -6.08
N GLN A 104 2.11 10.11 -5.54
CA GLN A 104 1.33 11.24 -6.05
C GLN A 104 1.36 12.37 -5.04
N LEU A 105 1.55 13.60 -5.50
CA LEU A 105 1.47 14.76 -4.64
C LEU A 105 0.03 14.91 -4.12
N VAL A 106 -0.11 15.24 -2.84
CA VAL A 106 -1.39 15.53 -2.20
C VAL A 106 -1.28 16.85 -1.45
N ARG A 107 -2.34 17.63 -1.47
CA ARG A 107 -2.46 18.89 -0.72
C ARG A 107 -3.57 18.76 0.30
N TYR A 108 -3.29 19.16 1.53
CA TYR A 108 -4.32 19.23 2.55
C TYR A 108 -5.21 20.46 2.32
N ASP A 109 -6.53 20.24 2.18
CA ASP A 109 -7.52 21.29 1.89
C ASP A 109 -8.26 21.81 3.14
N ARG A 110 -7.75 21.49 4.33
CA ARG A 110 -8.34 21.70 5.68
C ARG A 110 -9.37 20.65 6.11
N VAL A 111 -9.81 19.77 5.20
CA VAL A 111 -10.76 18.69 5.52
C VAL A 111 -10.15 17.33 5.20
N HIS A 112 -9.45 17.20 4.07
CA HIS A 112 -8.86 15.95 3.60
C HIS A 112 -7.67 16.19 2.66
N TRP A 113 -6.98 15.12 2.29
CA TRP A 113 -5.87 15.14 1.34
C TRP A 113 -6.39 15.02 -0.09
N VAL A 114 -6.20 16.08 -0.88
CA VAL A 114 -6.63 16.10 -2.29
C VAL A 114 -5.43 15.89 -3.19
N ALA A 115 -5.56 14.99 -4.16
CA ALA A 115 -4.53 14.71 -5.15
C ALA A 115 -4.18 15.96 -5.98
N VAL A 116 -2.89 16.20 -6.18
CA VAL A 116 -2.36 17.30 -7.01
C VAL A 116 -1.50 16.70 -8.12
N GLY A 117 -2.01 16.71 -9.35
CA GLY A 117 -1.28 16.24 -10.53
C GLY A 117 -1.13 14.71 -10.63
N PRO A 118 -0.40 14.23 -11.65
CA PRO A 118 -0.18 12.80 -11.90
C PRO A 118 0.79 12.16 -10.89
N LEU A 119 0.92 10.82 -10.94
CA LEU A 119 1.99 10.11 -10.23
C LEU A 119 3.35 10.58 -10.73
N ALA A 120 4.24 10.93 -9.80
CA ALA A 120 5.63 11.27 -10.05
C ALA A 120 6.56 10.15 -9.58
N SER A 121 7.75 10.08 -10.16
CA SER A 121 8.82 9.25 -9.60
C SER A 121 9.14 9.77 -8.20
N ALA A 122 9.09 8.89 -7.20
CA ALA A 122 9.55 9.16 -5.85
C ALA A 122 11.07 8.93 -5.70
N ARG A 123 11.76 8.57 -6.80
CA ARG A 123 13.21 8.43 -6.86
C ARG A 123 13.84 9.76 -7.24
N SER A 124 14.82 10.20 -6.46
CA SER A 124 15.79 11.24 -6.80
C SER A 124 16.87 10.69 -7.71
#